data_AF-A0A0C5VI99-F1
#
_entry.id   AF-A0A0C5VI99-F1
#
_cell.length_a   1.000
_cell.length_b   1.000
_cell.length_c   1.000
_cell.angle_alpha   90.00
_cell.angle_beta   90.00
_cell.angle_gamma   90.00
#
_symmetry.space_group_name_H-M   'P 1'
#
loop_
_entity.id
_entity.type
_entity.pdbx_description
1 polymer ?
#
loop_
_entity_poly.entity_id
_entity_poly.type
_entity_poly.pdbx_seq_one_letter_code
_entity_poly.pdbx_strand_id
1 'polypeptide(L)'
;MIPVYDQAVEILNWRDQLKEMFRTPEALLSHLNLAADQNHSDLLGSVVQGFSLKVTRHYASLMRKGDWNDPLLLQVLPQIKELDVHPGFVAEPLQEHEAMVLPGLIHKYAGRILLVLGGACAVNCRYCFRRNFDYADQGLSDASTPAVIEYIRNDPSITEVILSGGDPLLWPTRRLKSLTTELSAISHLKTLRVHSRVPVVLPDRLDREFCEWWNALPLKKVMVLHANHGNEFSDQMHRNLKQLAQTTLLNQAVLLAGVNDNVPALTELCQRGFEMGVLPYYLHLLDKVRGAGHFLVTDQKARLLMEQLSHNLPGYLVPKLVREVPGELSKTPIS
;
A
#
# COMPACT_ATOMS: atom_id res chain seq x y z
N MET A 1 40.28 -31.73 -4.12
CA MET A 1 39.28 -30.76 -4.63
C MET A 1 38.07 -30.89 -3.72
N ILE A 2 38.00 -30.06 -2.68
CA ILE A 2 36.91 -30.12 -1.70
C ILE A 2 35.70 -29.41 -2.32
N PRO A 3 34.53 -30.05 -2.42
CA PRO A 3 33.35 -29.39 -2.99
C PRO A 3 32.89 -28.30 -2.02
N VAL A 4 32.83 -27.07 -2.52
CA VAL A 4 32.21 -25.95 -1.83
C VAL A 4 30.70 -26.24 -1.81
N TYR A 5 30.18 -26.57 -0.63
CA TYR A 5 28.74 -26.61 -0.41
C TYR A 5 28.23 -25.18 -0.54
N ASP A 6 27.37 -24.98 -1.54
CA ASP A 6 26.54 -23.80 -1.72
C ASP A 6 25.81 -23.54 -0.40
N GLN A 7 26.15 -22.45 0.29
CA GLN A 7 25.47 -22.06 1.53
C GLN A 7 24.05 -21.68 1.14
N ALA A 8 23.11 -22.60 1.35
CA ALA A 8 21.70 -22.31 1.28
C ALA A 8 21.41 -21.13 2.22
N VAL A 9 21.17 -19.94 1.64
CA VAL A 9 20.72 -18.77 2.39
C VAL A 9 19.39 -19.16 3.02
N GLU A 10 19.38 -19.29 4.34
CA GLU A 10 18.17 -19.59 5.09
C GLU A 10 17.19 -18.43 4.88
N ILE A 11 16.13 -18.67 4.11
CA ILE A 11 15.10 -17.66 3.86
C ILE A 11 14.35 -17.45 5.17
N LEU A 12 14.64 -16.33 5.84
CA LEU A 12 13.94 -15.92 7.05
C LEU A 12 12.43 -15.89 6.81
N ASN A 13 11.66 -16.41 7.76
CA ASN A 13 10.20 -16.24 7.75
C ASN A 13 9.85 -14.74 7.68
N TRP A 14 8.80 -14.36 6.96
CA TRP A 14 8.37 -12.95 6.84
C TRP A 14 8.18 -12.25 8.19
N ARG A 15 7.81 -12.98 9.25
CA ARG A 15 7.72 -12.44 10.62
C ARG A 15 9.08 -12.06 11.19
N ASP A 16 10.12 -12.83 10.90
CA ASP A 16 11.48 -12.51 11.32
C ASP A 16 12.04 -11.35 10.49
N GLN A 17 11.74 -11.30 9.19
CA GLN A 17 12.07 -10.13 8.35
C GLN A 17 11.46 -8.82 8.88
N LEU A 18 10.25 -8.87 9.46
CA LEU A 18 9.66 -7.73 10.15
C LEU A 18 10.39 -7.33 11.44
N LYS A 19 11.00 -8.28 12.16
CA LYS A 19 11.83 -7.94 13.33
C LYS A 19 13.08 -7.19 12.89
N GLU A 20 13.67 -7.59 11.78
CA GLU A 20 14.91 -7.01 11.25
C GLU A 20 14.77 -5.68 10.46
N MET A 21 13.55 -5.15 10.30
CA MET A 21 13.34 -3.90 9.56
C MET A 21 14.11 -2.72 10.17
N PHE A 22 14.51 -1.76 9.33
CA PHE A 22 15.05 -0.49 9.76
C PHE A 22 13.97 0.33 10.47
N ARG A 23 14.31 0.85 11.66
CA ARG A 23 13.42 1.67 12.50
C ARG A 23 13.98 3.06 12.80
N THR A 24 15.23 3.30 12.44
CA THR A 24 15.88 4.60 12.61
C THR A 24 16.46 5.06 11.27
N PRO A 25 16.38 6.37 10.95
CA PRO A 25 16.97 6.89 9.72
C PRO A 25 18.46 6.58 9.61
N GLU A 26 19.21 6.65 10.70
CA GLU A 26 20.66 6.43 10.72
C GLU A 26 21.02 5.02 10.26
N ALA A 27 20.27 4.00 10.70
CA ALA A 27 20.50 2.62 10.30
C ALA A 27 20.18 2.40 8.81
N LEU A 28 19.13 3.03 8.29
CA LEU A 28 18.77 2.97 6.86
C LEU A 28 19.82 3.69 6.00
N LEU A 29 20.20 4.92 6.37
CA LEU A 29 21.16 5.73 5.63
C LEU A 29 22.55 5.08 5.61
N SER A 30 22.98 4.51 6.74
CA SER A 30 24.22 3.72 6.82
C SER A 30 24.18 2.51 5.87
N HIS A 31 23.07 1.77 5.81
CA HIS A 31 22.91 0.65 4.87
C HIS A 31 23.01 1.09 3.39
N LEU A 32 22.55 2.31 3.10
CA LEU A 32 22.54 2.89 1.76
C LEU A 32 23.82 3.65 1.40
N ASN A 33 24.84 3.66 2.26
CA ASN A 33 26.07 4.44 2.09
C ASN A 33 25.81 5.95 1.93
N LEU A 34 24.81 6.47 2.65
CA LEU A 34 24.48 7.89 2.69
C LEU A 34 24.98 8.50 4.00
N ALA A 35 25.89 9.47 3.91
CA ALA A 35 26.42 10.17 5.06
C ALA A 35 25.43 11.24 5.54
N ALA A 36 24.85 11.06 6.73
CA ALA A 36 24.15 12.11 7.45
C ALA A 36 25.11 12.78 8.43
N ASP A 37 25.06 14.11 8.54
CA ASP A 37 25.70 14.81 9.64
C ASP A 37 24.84 14.75 10.92
N GLN A 38 25.42 15.16 12.05
CA GLN A 38 24.73 15.12 13.34
C GLN A 38 23.47 15.99 13.36
N ASN A 39 23.52 17.18 12.74
CA ASN A 39 22.40 18.11 12.68
C ASN A 39 21.23 17.53 11.89
N HIS A 40 21.52 16.83 10.78
CA HIS A 40 20.54 16.14 9.96
C HIS A 40 19.85 15.04 10.76
N SER A 41 20.61 14.25 11.52
CA SER A 41 20.07 13.16 12.35
C SER A 41 19.13 13.67 13.44
N ASP A 42 19.52 14.73 14.16
CA ASP A 42 18.69 15.33 15.22
C ASP A 42 17.36 15.87 14.68
N LEU A 43 17.41 16.52 13.51
CA LEU A 43 16.23 17.04 12.84
C LEU A 43 15.30 15.92 12.36
N LEU A 44 15.84 14.82 11.82
CA LEU A 44 15.06 13.64 11.47
C LEU A 44 14.41 13.00 12.70
N GLY A 45 15.10 12.98 13.84
CA GLY A 45 14.57 12.48 15.10
C GLY A 45 13.23 13.12 15.51
N SER A 46 13.09 14.43 15.33
CA SER A 46 11.83 15.16 15.61
C SER A 46 10.66 14.70 14.72
N VAL A 47 10.92 14.40 13.46
CA VAL A 47 9.92 13.93 12.48
C VAL A 47 9.50 12.48 12.79
N VAL A 48 10.46 11.65 13.20
CA VAL A 48 10.23 10.25 13.56
C VAL A 48 9.30 10.11 14.78
N GLN A 49 9.36 11.04 15.75
CA GLN A 49 8.46 11.05 16.91
C GLN A 49 6.99 11.15 16.51
N GLY A 50 6.67 11.92 15.46
CA GLY A 50 5.30 12.07 14.97
C GLY A 50 4.82 10.92 14.09
N PHE A 51 5.73 10.22 13.39
CA PHE A 51 5.41 9.04 12.59
C PHE A 51 6.68 8.21 12.35
N SER A 52 6.77 7.06 13.02
CA SER A 52 7.97 6.22 13.04
C SER A 52 8.44 5.78 11.64
N LEU A 53 9.76 5.62 11.46
CA LEU A 53 10.32 4.92 10.30
C LEU A 53 10.04 3.41 10.43
N LYS A 54 9.55 2.80 9.36
CA LYS A 54 9.55 1.34 9.17
C LYS A 54 9.93 1.05 7.74
N VAL A 55 11.02 0.31 7.53
CA VAL A 55 11.49 -0.09 6.20
C VAL A 55 12.04 -1.51 6.25
N THR A 56 11.41 -2.46 5.55
CA THR A 56 11.93 -3.83 5.43
C THR A 56 13.29 -3.86 4.72
N ARG A 57 14.10 -4.86 5.03
CA ARG A 57 15.37 -5.08 4.31
C ARG A 57 15.16 -5.28 2.81
N HIS A 58 14.09 -5.98 2.42
CA HIS A 58 13.74 -6.17 1.02
C HIS A 58 13.54 -4.83 0.31
N TYR A 59 12.70 -3.95 0.86
CA TYR A 59 12.42 -2.66 0.22
C TYR A 59 13.67 -1.77 0.17
N ALA A 60 14.48 -1.77 1.24
CA ALA A 60 15.77 -1.07 1.23
C ALA A 60 16.76 -1.62 0.17
N SER A 61 16.74 -2.92 -0.12
CA SER A 61 17.63 -3.51 -1.12
C SER A 61 17.30 -3.12 -2.57
N LEU A 62 16.10 -2.58 -2.81
CA LEU A 62 15.68 -2.07 -4.12
C LEU A 62 16.17 -0.63 -4.36
N MET A 63 16.65 0.06 -3.31
CA MET A 63 17.12 1.43 -3.41
C MET A 63 18.54 1.50 -3.97
N ARG A 64 18.81 2.55 -4.74
CA ARG A 64 20.16 2.87 -5.21
C ARG A 64 21.02 3.40 -4.06
N LYS A 65 22.08 2.67 -3.72
CA LYS A 65 23.07 3.13 -2.74
C LYS A 65 23.76 4.40 -3.19
N GLY A 66 24.02 5.31 -2.25
CA GLY A 66 24.68 6.59 -2.49
C GLY A 66 23.81 7.66 -3.17
N ASP A 67 22.53 7.39 -3.41
CA ASP A 67 21.60 8.32 -4.05
C ASP A 67 20.55 8.87 -3.07
N TRP A 68 20.69 10.15 -2.70
CA TRP A 68 19.71 10.86 -1.87
C TRP A 68 18.37 11.11 -2.57
N ASN A 69 18.35 11.04 -3.90
CA ASN A 69 17.17 11.28 -4.72
C ASN A 69 16.54 9.97 -5.21
N ASP A 70 16.96 8.82 -4.65
CA ASP A 70 16.33 7.55 -4.98
C ASP A 70 14.81 7.61 -4.71
N PRO A 71 13.96 7.32 -5.70
CA PRO A 71 12.52 7.50 -5.60
C PRO A 71 11.87 6.56 -4.56
N LEU A 72 12.50 5.45 -4.19
CA LEU A 72 12.01 4.54 -3.15
C LEU A 72 12.37 5.07 -1.77
N LEU A 73 13.57 5.64 -1.61
CA LEU A 73 14.02 6.29 -0.38
C LEU A 73 13.13 7.48 -0.03
N LEU A 74 12.83 8.34 -1.02
CA LEU A 74 11.97 9.53 -0.82
C LEU A 74 10.60 9.17 -0.24
N GLN A 75 10.06 7.99 -0.56
CA GLN A 75 8.76 7.55 -0.06
C GLN A 75 8.76 7.12 1.42
N VAL A 76 9.92 6.89 2.03
CA VAL A 76 10.03 6.28 3.37
C VAL A 76 10.95 7.01 4.33
N LEU A 77 11.94 7.76 3.83
CA LEU A 77 12.83 8.55 4.67
C LEU A 77 12.08 9.76 5.20
N PRO A 78 12.02 9.97 6.53
CA PRO A 78 11.44 11.17 7.10
C PRO A 78 12.15 12.41 6.55
N GLN A 79 11.41 13.50 6.36
CA GLN A 79 12.00 14.77 5.91
C GLN A 79 11.57 15.90 6.82
N ILE A 80 12.45 16.89 7.01
CA ILE A 80 12.13 18.10 7.78
C ILE A 80 10.91 18.82 7.19
N LYS A 81 10.74 18.75 5.86
CA LYS A 81 9.57 19.28 5.13
C LYS A 81 8.23 18.69 5.60
N GLU A 82 8.23 17.62 6.38
CA GLU A 82 7.01 17.09 7.01
C GLU A 82 6.52 17.96 8.17
N LEU A 83 7.36 18.83 8.72
CA LEU A 83 6.98 19.78 9.76
C LEU A 83 6.33 21.04 9.18
N ASP A 84 6.43 21.25 7.87
CA ASP A 84 5.85 22.39 7.19
C ASP A 84 4.32 22.34 7.22
N VAL A 85 3.70 23.47 7.57
CA VAL A 85 2.24 23.62 7.56
C VAL A 85 1.81 24.09 6.18
N HIS A 86 1.09 23.23 5.48
CA HIS A 86 0.53 23.54 4.16
C HIS A 86 -0.98 23.81 4.24
N PRO A 87 -1.49 24.87 3.58
CA PRO A 87 -2.93 25.16 3.56
C PRO A 87 -3.76 23.98 3.03
N GLY A 88 -4.82 23.62 3.77
CA GLY A 88 -5.72 22.52 3.42
C GLY A 88 -5.17 21.13 3.72
N PHE A 89 -4.00 21.01 4.37
CA PHE A 89 -3.49 19.72 4.84
C PHE A 89 -3.90 19.47 6.30
N VAL A 90 -4.64 18.39 6.53
CA VAL A 90 -5.30 18.07 7.81
C VAL A 90 -4.94 16.66 8.30
N ALA A 91 -5.28 16.32 9.55
CA ALA A 91 -4.94 15.02 10.11
C ALA A 91 -5.69 13.86 9.43
N GLU A 92 -6.96 14.09 9.09
CA GLU A 92 -7.86 13.11 8.46
C GLU A 92 -8.48 13.69 7.18
N PRO A 93 -7.76 13.67 6.04
CA PRO A 93 -8.21 14.35 4.82
C PRO A 93 -9.44 13.72 4.17
N LEU A 94 -9.75 12.47 4.49
CA LEU A 94 -10.81 11.70 3.84
C LEU A 94 -12.08 11.54 4.68
N GLN A 95 -12.09 12.03 5.93
CA GLN A 95 -13.23 11.95 6.85
C GLN A 95 -13.83 10.54 6.94
N GLU A 96 -12.97 9.51 6.97
CA GLU A 96 -13.41 8.11 6.90
C GLU A 96 -14.34 7.72 8.07
N HIS A 97 -14.23 8.42 9.19
CA HIS A 97 -15.09 8.25 10.36
C HIS A 97 -16.57 8.53 10.05
N GLU A 98 -16.87 9.50 9.18
CA GLU A 98 -18.26 9.83 8.80
C GLU A 98 -18.94 8.71 8.00
N ALA A 99 -18.15 7.89 7.30
CA ALA A 99 -18.63 6.75 6.54
C ALA A 99 -18.49 5.41 7.30
N MET A 100 -18.04 5.46 8.56
CA MET A 100 -17.90 4.28 9.42
C MET A 100 -19.25 3.90 10.02
N VAL A 101 -19.77 2.73 9.65
CA VAL A 101 -21.08 2.25 10.11
C VAL A 101 -20.94 1.41 11.38
N LEU A 102 -19.84 0.66 11.49
CA LEU A 102 -19.46 -0.12 12.66
C LEU A 102 -17.92 -0.04 12.82
N PRO A 103 -17.35 -0.30 14.01
CA PRO A 103 -15.91 -0.38 14.18
C PRO A 103 -15.26 -1.34 13.18
N GLY A 104 -14.37 -0.82 12.35
CA GLY A 104 -13.70 -1.54 11.28
C GLY A 104 -14.47 -1.66 9.97
N LEU A 105 -15.68 -1.11 9.84
CA LEU A 105 -16.55 -1.20 8.65
C LEU A 105 -16.89 0.19 8.10
N ILE A 106 -16.39 0.47 6.90
CA ILE A 106 -16.72 1.66 6.11
C ILE A 106 -17.63 1.26 4.96
N HIS A 107 -18.81 1.88 4.85
CA HIS A 107 -19.76 1.67 3.75
C HIS A 107 -20.05 2.99 3.05
N LYS A 108 -19.15 3.40 2.16
CA LYS A 108 -19.26 4.66 1.38
C LYS A 108 -19.92 4.48 0.02
N TYR A 109 -19.76 3.30 -0.59
CA TYR A 109 -20.08 3.10 -2.00
C TYR A 109 -21.03 1.94 -2.22
N ALA A 110 -21.94 2.10 -3.18
CA ALA A 110 -22.90 1.07 -3.53
C ALA A 110 -22.22 -0.27 -3.85
N GLY A 111 -22.78 -1.32 -3.26
CA GLY A 111 -22.45 -2.72 -3.52
C GLY A 111 -21.13 -3.23 -2.96
N ARG A 112 -20.39 -2.39 -2.21
CA ARG A 112 -19.10 -2.79 -1.63
C ARG A 112 -18.81 -2.10 -0.31
N ILE A 113 -18.19 -2.84 0.60
CA ILE A 113 -17.74 -2.32 1.89
C ILE A 113 -16.23 -2.45 2.03
N LEU A 114 -15.64 -1.61 2.88
CA LEU A 114 -14.24 -1.69 3.24
C LEU A 114 -14.10 -2.08 4.72
N LEU A 115 -13.34 -3.14 4.97
CA LEU A 115 -12.94 -3.58 6.29
C LEU A 115 -11.56 -3.04 6.63
N VAL A 116 -11.49 -2.17 7.63
CA VAL A 116 -10.25 -1.64 8.20
C VAL A 116 -9.78 -2.64 9.25
N LEU A 117 -8.80 -3.48 8.90
CA LEU A 117 -8.37 -4.57 9.75
C LEU A 117 -7.55 -4.08 10.96
N GLY A 118 -6.29 -3.68 10.74
CA GLY A 118 -5.43 -3.15 11.81
C GLY A 118 -4.36 -2.21 11.26
N GLY A 119 -3.67 -1.51 12.16
CA GLY A 119 -2.72 -0.44 11.82
C GLY A 119 -1.29 -0.87 11.52
N ALA A 120 -1.01 -2.18 11.49
CA ALA A 120 0.33 -2.66 11.19
C ALA A 120 0.67 -2.40 9.71
N CYS A 121 1.87 -1.88 9.44
CA CYS A 121 2.47 -1.75 8.11
C CYS A 121 3.89 -2.32 8.11
N ALA A 122 4.32 -2.88 6.97
CA ALA A 122 5.69 -3.35 6.76
C ALA A 122 6.62 -2.20 6.35
N VAL A 123 6.03 -1.15 5.76
CA VAL A 123 6.68 0.12 5.47
C VAL A 123 5.76 1.27 5.87
N ASN A 124 6.31 2.30 6.53
CA ASN A 124 5.57 3.53 6.82
C ASN A 124 5.81 4.55 5.70
N CYS A 125 4.86 4.64 4.77
CA CYS A 125 4.93 5.56 3.63
C CYS A 125 4.76 7.00 4.11
N ARG A 126 5.68 7.92 3.76
CA ARG A 126 5.63 9.31 4.25
C ARG A 126 4.43 10.11 3.72
N TYR A 127 3.80 9.63 2.66
CA TYR A 127 2.57 10.17 2.08
C TYR A 127 1.28 9.45 2.55
N CYS A 128 1.35 8.58 3.56
CA CYS A 128 0.20 7.79 4.03
C CYS A 128 -0.91 8.67 4.62
N PHE A 129 -2.09 8.69 3.99
CA PHE A 129 -3.24 9.45 4.47
C PHE A 129 -3.84 8.91 5.77
N ARG A 130 -3.60 7.63 6.10
CA ARG A 130 -4.02 7.00 7.36
C ARG A 130 -2.94 7.02 8.45
N ARG A 131 -1.91 7.86 8.33
CA ARG A 131 -0.84 7.93 9.35
C ARG A 131 -1.34 8.35 10.73
N ASN A 132 -2.51 9.01 10.80
CA ASN A 132 -3.15 9.45 12.05
C ASN A 132 -4.43 8.67 12.38
N PHE A 133 -4.73 7.58 11.68
CA PHE A 133 -5.97 6.82 11.90
C PHE A 133 -5.92 6.06 13.24
N ASP A 134 -7.01 6.11 14.01
CA ASP A 134 -7.13 5.41 15.29
C ASP A 134 -7.50 3.93 15.11
N TYR A 135 -6.48 3.11 14.85
CA TYR A 135 -6.67 1.67 14.67
C TYR A 135 -7.03 0.91 15.95
N ALA A 136 -6.76 1.48 17.13
CA ALA A 136 -7.04 0.79 18.39
C ALA A 136 -8.55 0.73 18.63
N ASP A 137 -9.23 1.85 18.43
CA ASP A 137 -10.66 1.97 18.70
C ASP A 137 -11.53 1.75 17.45
N GLN A 138 -11.02 2.07 16.25
CA GLN A 138 -11.80 2.03 15.01
C GLN A 138 -11.44 0.87 14.08
N GLY A 139 -10.49 0.02 14.45
CA GLY A 139 -10.12 -1.18 13.69
C GLY A 139 -11.09 -2.35 13.88
N LEU A 140 -11.09 -3.30 12.95
CA LEU A 140 -11.85 -4.53 13.07
C LEU A 140 -11.25 -5.39 14.21
N SER A 141 -12.09 -5.73 15.18
CA SER A 141 -11.72 -6.56 16.32
C SER A 141 -12.50 -7.87 16.30
N ASP A 142 -12.04 -8.84 17.08
CA ASP A 142 -12.79 -10.10 17.27
C ASP A 142 -14.17 -9.82 17.90
N ALA A 143 -14.30 -8.75 18.69
CA ALA A 143 -15.56 -8.31 19.28
C ALA A 143 -16.52 -7.66 18.27
N SER A 144 -16.01 -6.86 17.31
CA SER A 144 -16.86 -6.20 16.30
C SER A 144 -17.17 -7.10 15.09
N THR A 145 -16.37 -8.14 14.86
CA THR A 145 -16.51 -9.03 13.68
C THR A 145 -17.92 -9.63 13.53
N PRO A 146 -18.57 -10.19 14.56
CA PRO A 146 -19.92 -10.75 14.40
C PRO A 146 -20.95 -9.74 13.90
N ALA A 147 -20.94 -8.51 14.42
CA ALA A 147 -21.85 -7.45 14.00
C ALA A 147 -21.60 -7.02 12.54
N VAL A 148 -20.34 -7.00 12.11
CA VAL A 148 -19.96 -6.71 10.72
C VAL A 148 -20.44 -7.81 9.76
N ILE A 149 -20.27 -9.09 10.12
CA ILE A 149 -20.76 -10.21 9.31
C ILE A 149 -22.28 -10.16 9.18
N GLU A 150 -22.99 -9.86 10.28
CA GLU A 150 -24.45 -9.72 10.27
C GLU A 150 -24.93 -8.54 9.43
N TYR A 151 -24.22 -7.40 9.50
CA TYR A 151 -24.49 -6.25 8.63
C TYR A 151 -24.42 -6.62 7.15
N ILE A 152 -23.36 -7.32 6.73
CA ILE A 152 -23.18 -7.75 5.33
C ILE A 152 -24.26 -8.77 4.93
N ARG A 153 -24.63 -9.69 5.85
CA ARG A 153 -25.64 -10.71 5.61
C ARG A 153 -27.03 -10.10 5.37
N ASN A 154 -27.35 -9.00 6.04
CA ASN A 154 -28.66 -8.35 5.95
C ASN A 154 -28.82 -7.38 4.77
N ASP A 155 -27.73 -7.04 4.06
CA ASP A 155 -27.78 -6.19 2.88
C ASP A 155 -27.34 -6.98 1.63
N PRO A 156 -28.29 -7.53 0.84
CA PRO A 156 -27.99 -8.31 -0.35
C PRO A 156 -27.36 -7.49 -1.49
N SER A 157 -27.35 -6.15 -1.38
CA SER A 157 -26.68 -5.29 -2.37
C SER A 157 -25.14 -5.39 -2.26
N ILE A 158 -24.62 -5.76 -1.09
CA ILE A 158 -23.17 -5.86 -0.83
C ILE A 158 -22.61 -7.13 -1.48
N THR A 159 -22.05 -7.00 -2.67
CA THR A 159 -21.49 -8.13 -3.43
C THR A 159 -19.96 -8.20 -3.35
N GLU A 160 -19.32 -7.21 -2.72
CA GLU A 160 -17.87 -7.12 -2.58
C GLU A 160 -17.43 -6.65 -1.18
N VAL A 161 -16.41 -7.32 -0.63
CA VAL A 161 -15.69 -6.89 0.57
C VAL A 161 -14.26 -6.53 0.19
N ILE A 162 -13.81 -5.35 0.65
CA ILE A 162 -12.44 -4.87 0.49
C ILE A 162 -11.71 -4.98 1.83
N LEU A 163 -10.63 -5.77 1.91
CA LEU A 163 -9.74 -5.78 3.07
C LEU A 163 -8.68 -4.68 2.92
N SER A 164 -8.52 -3.87 3.96
CA SER A 164 -7.63 -2.71 4.00
C SER A 164 -7.22 -2.42 5.45
N GLY A 165 -6.49 -1.34 5.69
CA GLY A 165 -6.10 -0.87 7.03
C GLY A 165 -4.80 -0.09 6.93
N GLY A 166 -3.86 -0.39 7.84
CA GLY A 166 -2.44 -0.21 7.59
C GLY A 166 -2.02 -1.10 6.42
N ASP A 167 -1.91 -2.41 6.67
CA ASP A 167 -1.86 -3.42 5.62
C ASP A 167 -2.56 -4.73 6.04
N PRO A 168 -3.60 -5.18 5.33
CA PRO A 168 -4.37 -6.36 5.72
C PRO A 168 -3.55 -7.65 5.66
N LEU A 169 -2.50 -7.71 4.84
CA LEU A 169 -1.68 -8.91 4.73
C LEU A 169 -0.73 -9.09 5.92
N LEU A 170 -0.60 -8.12 6.82
CA LEU A 170 0.12 -8.34 8.08
C LEU A 170 -0.69 -9.10 9.12
N TRP A 171 -1.98 -9.36 8.88
CA TRP A 171 -2.70 -10.33 9.68
C TRP A 171 -2.14 -11.75 9.44
N PRO A 172 -2.04 -12.58 10.50
CA PRO A 172 -1.73 -14.00 10.34
C PRO A 172 -2.73 -14.69 9.42
N THR A 173 -2.26 -15.60 8.56
CA THR A 173 -3.12 -16.34 7.62
C THR A 173 -4.29 -17.04 8.32
N ARG A 174 -4.09 -17.57 9.54
CA ARG A 174 -5.18 -18.11 10.37
C ARG A 174 -6.34 -17.12 10.61
N ARG A 175 -6.05 -15.84 10.88
CA ARG A 175 -7.09 -14.82 11.10
C ARG A 175 -7.79 -14.45 9.80
N LEU A 176 -7.03 -14.29 8.72
CA LEU A 176 -7.59 -14.07 7.38
C LEU A 176 -8.53 -15.23 6.98
N LYS A 177 -8.10 -16.48 7.22
CA LYS A 177 -8.92 -17.68 7.02
C LYS A 177 -10.22 -17.62 7.83
N SER A 178 -10.15 -17.35 9.12
CA SER A 178 -11.35 -17.24 9.98
C SER A 178 -12.35 -16.21 9.44
N LEU A 179 -11.89 -15.00 9.11
CA LEU A 179 -12.75 -13.96 8.56
C LEU A 179 -13.36 -14.37 7.21
N THR A 180 -12.54 -14.90 6.30
CA THR A 180 -13.02 -15.29 4.96
C THR A 180 -13.92 -16.52 4.95
N THR A 181 -13.85 -17.40 5.94
CA THR A 181 -14.82 -18.50 6.10
C THR A 181 -16.22 -17.93 6.33
N GLU A 182 -16.37 -17.00 7.28
CA GLU A 182 -17.65 -16.33 7.57
C GLU A 182 -18.17 -15.54 6.35
N LEU A 183 -17.28 -14.78 5.70
CA LEU A 183 -17.64 -14.02 4.50
C LEU A 183 -18.07 -14.92 3.34
N SER A 184 -17.38 -16.05 3.12
CA SER A 184 -17.69 -16.97 2.03
C SER A 184 -19.01 -17.74 2.24
N ALA A 185 -19.54 -17.78 3.46
CA ALA A 185 -20.85 -18.34 3.76
C ALA A 185 -22.02 -17.40 3.38
N ILE A 186 -21.73 -16.14 3.02
CA ILE A 186 -22.74 -15.17 2.59
C ILE A 186 -23.00 -15.35 1.08
N SER A 187 -24.21 -15.80 0.72
CA SER A 187 -24.52 -16.27 -0.63
C SER A 187 -24.44 -15.18 -1.72
N HIS A 188 -24.78 -13.93 -1.39
CA HIS A 188 -24.71 -12.80 -2.31
C HIS A 188 -23.30 -12.20 -2.43
N LEU A 189 -22.37 -12.53 -1.53
CA LEU A 189 -21.01 -12.04 -1.61
C LEU A 189 -20.22 -12.77 -2.71
N LYS A 190 -19.67 -12.02 -3.67
CA LYS A 190 -19.02 -12.59 -4.86
C LYS A 190 -17.53 -12.30 -4.95
N THR A 191 -17.10 -11.17 -4.40
CA THR A 191 -15.73 -10.66 -4.60
C THR A 191 -15.07 -10.36 -3.27
N LEU A 192 -13.84 -10.85 -3.12
CA LEU A 192 -12.90 -10.40 -2.10
C LEU A 192 -11.82 -9.57 -2.80
N ARG A 193 -11.74 -8.29 -2.43
CA ARG A 193 -10.66 -7.40 -2.84
C ARG A 193 -9.73 -7.17 -1.67
N VAL A 194 -8.42 -7.16 -1.92
CA VAL A 194 -7.41 -6.85 -0.90
C VAL A 194 -6.55 -5.69 -1.38
N HIS A 195 -6.48 -4.62 -0.61
CA HIS A 195 -5.57 -3.51 -0.85
C HIS A 195 -4.33 -3.70 0.02
N SER A 196 -3.17 -3.93 -0.60
CA SER A 196 -1.96 -4.25 0.15
C SER A 196 -0.71 -3.75 -0.55
N ARG A 197 0.21 -3.18 0.24
CA ARG A 197 1.56 -2.84 -0.18
C ARG A 197 2.55 -3.96 0.14
N VAL A 198 2.20 -4.90 1.02
CA VAL A 198 3.06 -6.00 1.44
C VAL A 198 3.66 -6.82 0.30
N PRO A 199 2.98 -7.16 -0.80
CA PRO A 199 3.64 -7.89 -1.90
C PRO A 199 4.82 -7.12 -2.51
N VAL A 200 4.78 -5.78 -2.46
CA VAL A 200 5.85 -4.90 -2.94
C VAL A 200 7.00 -4.81 -1.94
N VAL A 201 6.69 -4.70 -0.65
CA VAL A 201 7.71 -4.38 0.38
C VAL A 201 8.19 -5.59 1.20
N LEU A 202 7.42 -6.67 1.19
CA LEU A 202 7.67 -7.91 1.95
C LEU A 202 7.09 -9.10 1.18
N PRO A 203 7.62 -9.42 -0.02
CA PRO A 203 7.02 -10.42 -0.91
C PRO A 203 6.92 -11.82 -0.27
N ASP A 204 7.82 -12.17 0.65
CA ASP A 204 7.82 -13.48 1.34
C ASP A 204 6.64 -13.67 2.31
N ARG A 205 5.82 -12.63 2.53
CA ARG A 205 4.52 -12.81 3.20
C ARG A 205 3.58 -13.67 2.37
N LEU A 206 3.72 -13.69 1.04
CA LEU A 206 3.02 -14.62 0.15
C LEU A 206 3.68 -16.01 0.22
N ASP A 207 3.78 -16.53 1.44
CA ASP A 207 4.33 -17.85 1.75
C ASP A 207 3.37 -18.96 1.30
N ARG A 208 3.80 -20.21 1.48
CA ARG A 208 3.01 -21.39 1.11
C ARG A 208 1.64 -21.41 1.79
N GLU A 209 1.58 -21.13 3.10
CA GLU A 209 0.32 -21.12 3.87
C GLU A 209 -0.64 -20.09 3.30
N PHE A 210 -0.14 -18.89 2.97
CA PHE A 210 -0.93 -17.84 2.35
C PHE A 210 -1.48 -18.26 0.99
N CYS A 211 -0.62 -18.79 0.11
CA CYS A 211 -1.02 -19.17 -1.25
C CYS A 211 -2.05 -20.30 -1.24
N GLU A 212 -1.88 -21.30 -0.36
CA GLU A 212 -2.86 -22.38 -0.17
C GLU A 212 -4.22 -21.83 0.28
N TRP A 213 -4.24 -20.93 1.27
CA TRP A 213 -5.47 -20.26 1.72
C TRP A 213 -6.12 -19.43 0.60
N TRP A 214 -5.36 -18.55 -0.05
CA TRP A 214 -5.86 -17.64 -1.08
C TRP A 214 -6.44 -18.41 -2.27
N ASN A 215 -5.74 -19.44 -2.72
CA ASN A 215 -6.18 -20.24 -3.87
C ASN A 215 -7.45 -21.04 -3.57
N ALA A 216 -7.66 -21.46 -2.32
CA ALA A 216 -8.84 -22.19 -1.89
C ALA A 216 -10.10 -21.32 -1.70
N LEU A 217 -9.98 -19.99 -1.67
CA LEU A 217 -11.14 -19.12 -1.53
C LEU A 217 -12.12 -19.27 -2.71
N PRO A 218 -13.44 -19.45 -2.44
CA PRO A 218 -14.46 -19.60 -3.48
C PRO A 218 -14.89 -18.28 -4.13
N LEU A 219 -14.44 -17.14 -3.58
CA LEU A 219 -14.76 -15.81 -4.06
C LEU A 219 -13.89 -15.42 -5.26
N LYS A 220 -14.39 -14.52 -6.11
CA LYS A 220 -13.55 -13.81 -7.08
C LYS A 220 -12.51 -12.99 -6.34
N LYS A 221 -11.25 -13.11 -6.75
CA LYS A 221 -10.09 -12.54 -6.06
C LYS A 221 -9.52 -11.37 -6.83
N VAL A 222 -9.47 -10.21 -6.17
CA VAL A 222 -8.81 -9.01 -6.68
C VAL A 222 -7.77 -8.58 -5.65
N MET A 223 -6.53 -8.36 -6.08
CA MET A 223 -5.50 -7.78 -5.22
C MET A 223 -5.03 -6.47 -5.85
N VAL A 224 -5.22 -5.38 -5.13
CA VAL A 224 -4.74 -4.04 -5.49
C VAL A 224 -3.44 -3.79 -4.74
N LEU A 225 -2.36 -3.86 -5.48
CA LEU A 225 -1.02 -3.53 -5.05
C LEU A 225 -0.85 -2.02 -4.95
N HIS A 226 0.15 -1.60 -4.17
CA HIS A 226 0.49 -0.19 -4.03
C HIS A 226 1.97 0.05 -4.33
N ALA A 227 2.27 0.24 -5.62
CA ALA A 227 3.58 0.64 -6.12
C ALA A 227 3.52 2.03 -6.79
N ASN A 228 4.52 2.87 -6.52
CA ASN A 228 4.64 4.23 -7.07
C ASN A 228 5.79 4.41 -8.06
N HIS A 229 6.73 3.46 -8.14
CA HIS A 229 7.85 3.53 -9.08
C HIS A 229 8.18 2.14 -9.68
N GLY A 230 8.69 2.11 -10.92
CA GLY A 230 9.08 0.86 -11.61
C GLY A 230 10.07 -0.02 -10.84
N ASN A 231 11.06 0.61 -10.18
CA ASN A 231 12.04 -0.04 -9.29
C ASN A 231 11.44 -0.85 -8.13
N GLU A 232 10.17 -0.63 -7.77
CA GLU A 232 9.51 -1.39 -6.70
C GLU A 232 9.07 -2.79 -7.14
N PHE A 233 8.98 -3.02 -8.45
CA PHE A 233 8.64 -4.32 -9.02
C PHE A 233 9.87 -5.22 -9.05
N SER A 234 10.03 -6.05 -8.02
CA SER A 234 11.15 -7.00 -7.89
C SER A 234 10.84 -8.38 -8.47
N ASP A 235 11.88 -9.11 -8.88
CA ASP A 235 11.71 -10.49 -9.37
C ASP A 235 11.16 -11.43 -8.30
N GLN A 236 11.47 -11.17 -7.03
CA GLN A 236 10.94 -11.93 -5.89
C GLN A 236 9.43 -11.74 -5.77
N MET A 237 8.96 -10.49 -5.85
CA MET A 237 7.54 -10.16 -5.90
C MET A 237 6.86 -10.87 -7.09
N HIS A 238 7.46 -10.81 -8.28
CA HIS A 238 6.92 -11.47 -9.48
C HIS A 238 6.73 -12.99 -9.28
N ARG A 239 7.75 -13.68 -8.75
CA ARG A 239 7.69 -15.12 -8.47
C ARG A 239 6.57 -15.46 -7.48
N ASN A 240 6.38 -14.66 -6.45
CA ASN A 240 5.39 -14.93 -5.42
C ASN A 240 3.97 -14.63 -5.91
N LEU A 241 3.77 -13.56 -6.69
CA LEU A 241 2.47 -13.24 -7.30
C LEU A 241 1.99 -14.33 -8.27
N LYS A 242 2.91 -15.00 -8.99
CA LYS A 242 2.56 -16.14 -9.88
C LYS A 242 1.92 -17.32 -9.16
N GLN A 243 2.09 -17.43 -7.83
CA GLN A 243 1.47 -18.49 -7.04
C GLN A 243 -0.01 -18.23 -6.74
N LEU A 244 -0.51 -17.01 -6.97
CA LEU A 244 -1.89 -16.61 -6.72
C LEU A 244 -2.78 -16.96 -7.92
N ALA A 245 -3.44 -18.12 -7.86
CA ALA A 245 -4.30 -18.61 -8.93
C ALA A 245 -5.57 -17.75 -9.09
N GLN A 246 -5.98 -17.53 -10.35
CA GLN A 246 -7.23 -16.87 -10.72
C GLN A 246 -7.45 -15.51 -10.02
N THR A 247 -6.37 -14.73 -9.91
CA THR A 247 -6.38 -13.44 -9.22
C THR A 247 -6.23 -12.31 -10.22
N THR A 248 -7.13 -11.33 -10.14
CA THR A 248 -6.93 -10.05 -10.86
C THR A 248 -5.97 -9.19 -10.06
N LEU A 249 -4.80 -8.89 -10.62
CA LEU A 249 -3.80 -8.03 -10.01
C LEU A 249 -3.89 -6.63 -10.59
N LEU A 250 -4.03 -5.64 -9.70
CA LEU A 250 -4.14 -4.24 -10.04
C LEU A 250 -3.05 -3.45 -9.29
N ASN A 251 -2.60 -2.32 -9.82
CA ASN A 251 -1.75 -1.38 -9.12
C ASN A 251 -2.47 -0.04 -8.93
N GLN A 252 -2.56 0.43 -7.69
CA GLN A 252 -2.88 1.82 -7.39
C GLN A 252 -1.60 2.56 -7.00
N ALA A 253 -1.36 3.71 -7.59
CA ALA A 253 -0.25 4.60 -7.28
C ALA A 253 -0.78 5.93 -6.73
N VAL A 254 0.08 6.69 -6.07
CA VAL A 254 -0.14 8.10 -5.75
C VAL A 254 0.85 8.91 -6.58
N LEU A 255 0.39 10.01 -7.18
CA LEU A 255 1.23 10.96 -7.88
C LEU A 255 1.98 11.82 -6.85
N LEU A 256 3.30 11.66 -6.80
CA LEU A 256 4.18 12.18 -5.75
C LEU A 256 5.32 12.99 -6.38
N ALA A 257 5.46 14.25 -5.96
CA ALA A 257 6.53 15.12 -6.40
C ALA A 257 7.91 14.52 -6.05
N GLY A 258 8.81 14.46 -7.03
CA GLY A 258 10.16 13.91 -6.88
C GLY A 258 10.24 12.38 -6.93
N VAL A 259 9.11 11.66 -7.03
CA VAL A 259 9.08 10.19 -7.10
C VAL A 259 8.64 9.74 -8.49
N ASN A 260 7.43 10.12 -8.90
CA ASN A 260 6.82 9.66 -10.15
C ASN A 260 6.09 10.79 -10.90
N ASP A 261 6.42 12.04 -10.62
CA ASP A 261 5.79 13.22 -11.23
C ASP A 261 6.40 13.60 -12.59
N ASN A 262 6.76 12.58 -13.39
CA ASN A 262 7.27 12.69 -14.75
C ASN A 262 6.84 11.48 -15.61
N VAL A 263 6.76 11.70 -16.93
CA VAL A 263 6.26 10.68 -17.87
C VAL A 263 7.12 9.42 -17.92
N PRO A 264 8.48 9.49 -17.96
CA PRO A 264 9.29 8.28 -17.92
C PRO A 264 9.01 7.38 -16.72
N ALA A 265 8.96 7.94 -15.51
CA ALA A 265 8.71 7.17 -14.28
C ALA A 265 7.31 6.52 -14.27
N LEU A 266 6.27 7.24 -14.73
CA LEU A 266 4.92 6.67 -14.83
C LEU A 266 4.80 5.60 -15.92
N THR A 267 5.48 5.80 -17.05
CA THR A 267 5.54 4.82 -18.15
C THR A 267 6.18 3.53 -17.66
N GLU A 268 7.34 3.64 -17.01
CA GLU A 268 8.07 2.51 -16.45
C GLU A 268 7.24 1.80 -15.38
N LEU A 269 6.60 2.53 -14.45
CA LEU A 269 5.70 1.96 -13.44
C LEU A 269 4.61 1.08 -14.06
N CYS A 270 3.96 1.57 -15.12
CA CYS A 270 2.87 0.83 -15.78
C CYS A 270 3.39 -0.39 -16.55
N GLN A 271 4.51 -0.24 -17.27
CA GLN A 271 5.10 -1.33 -18.06
C GLN A 271 5.67 -2.44 -17.17
N ARG A 272 6.44 -2.10 -16.14
CA ARG A 272 6.99 -3.05 -15.15
C ARG A 272 5.88 -3.81 -14.44
N GLY A 273 4.80 -3.12 -14.05
CA GLY A 273 3.61 -3.78 -13.49
C GLY A 273 3.01 -4.78 -14.47
N PHE A 274 2.83 -4.38 -15.73
CA PHE A 274 2.24 -5.25 -16.75
C PHE A 274 3.10 -6.48 -17.08
N GLU A 275 4.42 -6.34 -17.13
CA GLU A 275 5.37 -7.45 -17.24
C GLU A 275 5.14 -8.51 -16.15
N MET A 276 4.68 -8.07 -14.98
CA MET A 276 4.37 -8.92 -13.84
C MET A 276 2.92 -9.39 -13.76
N GLY A 277 2.10 -9.09 -14.77
CA GLY A 277 0.67 -9.40 -14.80
C GLY A 277 -0.19 -8.48 -13.93
N VAL A 278 0.33 -7.30 -13.55
CA VAL A 278 -0.35 -6.30 -12.73
C VAL A 278 -0.81 -5.13 -13.62
N LEU A 279 -2.12 -4.90 -13.69
CA LEU A 279 -2.66 -3.80 -14.51
C LEU A 279 -2.68 -2.48 -13.72
N PRO A 280 -2.32 -1.34 -14.32
CA PRO A 280 -2.51 -0.04 -13.69
C PRO A 280 -4.00 0.24 -13.51
N TYR A 281 -4.38 0.72 -12.31
CA TYR A 281 -5.76 0.93 -11.93
C TYR A 281 -6.05 2.41 -11.65
N TYR A 282 -5.53 2.92 -10.54
CA TYR A 282 -5.67 4.33 -10.17
C TYR A 282 -4.32 4.99 -10.03
N LEU A 283 -4.22 6.23 -10.51
CA LEU A 283 -3.22 7.19 -10.11
C LEU A 283 -3.94 8.23 -9.24
N HIS A 284 -3.75 8.13 -7.94
CA HIS A 284 -4.34 9.03 -6.97
C HIS A 284 -3.58 10.35 -6.94
N LEU A 285 -4.28 11.47 -6.99
CA LEU A 285 -3.73 12.72 -6.47
C LEU A 285 -3.54 12.58 -4.96
N LEU A 286 -2.47 13.21 -4.46
CA LEU A 286 -2.13 13.17 -3.04
C LEU A 286 -3.30 13.65 -2.17
N ASP A 287 -3.75 12.78 -1.26
CA ASP A 287 -4.65 13.16 -0.19
C ASP A 287 -3.93 14.15 0.73
N LYS A 288 -4.56 15.28 1.06
CA LYS A 288 -3.93 16.38 1.78
C LYS A 288 -3.76 16.08 3.27
N VAL A 289 -2.98 15.05 3.61
CA VAL A 289 -2.65 14.67 4.99
C VAL A 289 -1.48 15.51 5.52
N ARG A 290 -1.61 16.03 6.73
CA ARG A 290 -0.55 16.79 7.42
C ARG A 290 0.79 16.05 7.33
N GLY A 291 1.84 16.78 6.96
CA GLY A 291 3.19 16.27 6.77
C GLY A 291 3.51 15.70 5.39
N ALA A 292 2.54 15.58 4.47
CA ALA A 292 2.81 15.10 3.11
C ALA A 292 2.90 16.21 2.06
N GLY A 293 2.78 17.50 2.43
CA GLY A 293 2.60 18.60 1.46
C GLY A 293 3.74 18.78 0.46
N HIS A 294 4.96 18.38 0.80
CA HIS A 294 6.11 18.39 -0.11
C HIS A 294 5.97 17.40 -1.28
N PHE A 295 5.06 16.42 -1.22
CA PHE A 295 4.75 15.52 -2.34
C PHE A 295 3.69 16.07 -3.30
N LEU A 296 3.08 17.23 -3.01
CA LEU A 296 1.94 17.72 -3.78
C LEU A 296 2.32 18.02 -5.23
N VAL A 297 1.62 17.37 -6.16
CA VAL A 297 1.64 17.70 -7.59
C VAL A 297 0.35 18.46 -7.93
N THR A 298 0.47 19.56 -8.68
CA THR A 298 -0.69 20.38 -9.05
C THR A 298 -1.58 19.64 -10.03
N ASP A 299 -2.90 19.91 -9.98
CA ASP A 299 -3.86 19.31 -10.91
C ASP A 299 -3.51 19.62 -12.37
N GLN A 300 -2.98 20.81 -12.66
CA GLN A 300 -2.51 21.17 -14.00
C GLN A 300 -1.36 20.25 -14.46
N LYS A 301 -0.34 20.06 -13.62
CA LYS A 301 0.77 19.15 -13.94
C LYS A 301 0.28 17.71 -14.09
N ALA A 302 -0.61 17.26 -13.21
CA ALA A 302 -1.18 15.92 -13.28
C ALA A 302 -1.93 15.64 -14.58
N ARG A 303 -2.77 16.58 -15.05
CA ARG A 303 -3.47 16.47 -16.35
C ARG A 303 -2.49 16.37 -17.52
N LEU A 304 -1.48 17.24 -17.54
CA LEU A 304 -0.45 17.22 -18.58
C LEU A 304 0.31 15.88 -18.61
N LEU A 305 0.63 15.33 -17.44
CA LEU A 305 1.25 14.01 -17.34
C LEU A 305 0.35 12.91 -17.90
N MET A 306 -0.96 12.94 -17.61
CA MET A 306 -1.91 11.94 -18.12
C MET A 306 -2.07 12.02 -19.64
N GLU A 307 -2.16 13.23 -20.20
CA GLU A 307 -2.18 13.45 -21.64
C GLU A 307 -0.94 12.84 -22.31
N GLN A 308 0.24 13.19 -21.80
CA GLN A 308 1.50 12.66 -22.33
C GLN A 308 1.63 11.15 -22.14
N LEU A 309 1.16 10.60 -21.02
CA LEU A 309 1.16 9.16 -20.77
C LEU A 309 0.29 8.41 -21.78
N SER A 310 -0.86 8.99 -22.16
CA SER A 310 -1.76 8.41 -23.17
C SER A 310 -1.16 8.33 -24.58
N HIS A 311 -0.16 9.17 -24.88
CA HIS A 311 0.60 9.10 -26.12
C HIS A 311 1.68 8.01 -26.10
N ASN A 312 2.13 7.58 -24.93
CA ASN A 312 3.26 6.65 -24.76
C ASN A 312 2.83 5.22 -24.41
N LEU A 313 1.63 5.04 -23.87
CA LEU A 313 1.12 3.75 -23.43
C LEU A 313 -0.14 3.33 -24.20
N PRO A 314 -0.34 2.03 -24.43
CA PRO A 314 -1.63 1.54 -24.89
C PRO A 314 -2.70 1.84 -23.83
N GLY A 315 -3.94 2.08 -24.24
CA GLY A 315 -5.00 2.57 -23.35
C GLY A 315 -5.27 1.70 -22.12
N TYR A 316 -5.08 0.38 -22.20
CA TYR A 316 -5.24 -0.53 -21.06
C TYR A 316 -4.11 -0.42 -20.01
N LEU A 317 -3.02 0.30 -20.33
CA LEU A 317 -1.94 0.63 -19.41
C LEU A 317 -1.98 2.07 -18.90
N VAL A 318 -2.97 2.87 -19.32
CA VAL A 318 -3.14 4.23 -18.79
C VAL A 318 -4.01 4.16 -17.52
N PRO A 319 -3.49 4.47 -16.32
CA PRO A 319 -4.28 4.47 -15.10
C PRO A 319 -5.36 5.56 -15.15
N LYS A 320 -6.40 5.43 -14.31
CA LYS A 320 -7.37 6.52 -14.13
C LYS A 320 -6.83 7.51 -13.10
N LEU A 321 -6.68 8.78 -13.50
CA LEU A 321 -6.33 9.86 -12.57
C LEU A 321 -7.55 10.20 -11.71
N VAL A 322 -7.41 10.06 -10.39
CA VAL A 322 -8.53 10.21 -9.46
C VAL A 322 -8.13 10.97 -8.19
N ARG A 323 -9.14 11.52 -7.53
CA ARG A 323 -9.05 12.08 -6.18
C ARG A 323 -10.11 11.41 -5.31
N GLU A 324 -9.80 11.21 -4.04
CA GLU A 324 -10.84 10.90 -3.05
C GLU A 324 -11.39 12.21 -2.47
N VAL A 325 -12.71 12.34 -2.52
CA VAL A 325 -13.43 13.52 -2.01
C VAL A 325 -14.47 13.02 -1.02
N PRO A 326 -14.43 13.47 0.25
CA PRO A 326 -15.44 13.14 1.24
C PRO A 326 -16.87 13.40 0.72
N GLY A 327 -17.81 12.51 1.05
CA GLY A 327 -19.21 12.61 0.60
C GLY A 327 -19.51 12.15 -0.84
N GLU A 328 -18.52 12.07 -1.73
CA GLU A 328 -18.76 11.62 -3.11
C GLU A 328 -19.11 10.12 -3.20
N LEU A 329 -19.91 9.74 -4.19
CA LEU A 329 -20.39 8.36 -4.39
C LEU A 329 -19.40 7.45 -5.13
N SER A 330 -18.27 8.00 -5.57
CA SER A 330 -17.16 7.26 -6.17
C SER A 330 -15.86 8.07 -6.06
N LYS A 331 -14.73 7.45 -6.41
CA LYS A 331 -13.47 8.19 -6.62
C LYS A 331 -13.69 9.19 -7.76
N THR A 332 -13.47 10.47 -7.50
CA THR A 332 -13.71 11.55 -8.47
C THR A 332 -12.63 11.53 -9.55
N PRO A 333 -12.98 11.29 -10.83
CA PRO A 333 -12.02 11.40 -11.93
C PRO A 333 -11.57 12.84 -12.11
N ILE A 334 -10.29 13.02 -12.44
CA ILE A 334 -9.74 14.32 -12.79
C ILE A 334 -9.52 14.34 -14.30
N SER A 335 -10.37 15.08 -15.01
CA SER A 335 -10.29 15.35 -16.45
C SER A 335 -9.44 16.59 -16.72
#